data_AF-A0A7K5DPT8-F1
#
_entry.id   AF-A0A7K5DPT8-F1
#
_cell.length_a   1.000
_cell.length_b   1.000
_cell.length_c   1.000
_cell.angle_alpha   90.00
_cell.angle_beta   90.00
_cell.angle_gamma   90.00
#
_symmetry.space_group_name_H-M   'P 1'
#
loop_
_entity.id
_entity.type
_entity.pdbx_description
1 polymer ?
#
loop_
_entity_poly.entity_id
_entity_poly.type
_entity_poly.pdbx_seq_one_letter_code
_entity_poly.pdbx_strand_id
1 'polypeptide(L)'
;MDASKEVQPTGEFECQLCGLTAPYTYFGPKPPNSGSIVILEEAYVMKDPFTPDKDKFLILGSHCSLCSRSVCVGAECSLFYSKRFCLPCVKENIKAFPLEIQEDMDKRKPQQKSSEKTHTKHKP
;
A
#
# COMPACT_ATOMS: atom_id res chain seq x y z
N MET A 1 -5.03 10.49 -34.82
CA MET A 1 -5.45 11.00 -33.50
C MET A 1 -5.93 9.80 -32.71
N ASP A 2 -5.09 9.25 -31.82
CA ASP A 2 -5.46 8.09 -31.02
C ASP A 2 -6.12 8.59 -29.73
N ALA A 3 -7.40 8.31 -29.57
CA ALA A 3 -8.16 8.71 -28.41
C ALA A 3 -7.67 7.90 -27.21
N SER A 4 -7.03 8.56 -26.24
CA SER A 4 -6.66 7.99 -24.95
C SER A 4 -7.86 7.27 -24.34
N LYS A 5 -7.92 5.95 -24.49
CA LYS A 5 -8.93 5.11 -23.83
C LYS A 5 -8.67 5.21 -22.34
N GLU A 6 -9.58 5.87 -21.61
CA GLU A 6 -9.58 5.81 -20.15
C GLU A 6 -9.67 4.34 -19.72
N VAL A 7 -8.62 3.87 -19.04
CA VAL A 7 -8.59 2.52 -18.49
C VAL A 7 -9.56 2.48 -17.30
N GLN A 8 -10.69 1.80 -17.49
CA GLN A 8 -11.70 1.64 -16.45
C GLN A 8 -11.13 0.84 -15.27
N PRO A 9 -11.54 1.14 -14.02
CA PRO A 9 -11.15 0.36 -12.85
C PRO A 9 -11.52 -1.12 -13.04
N THR A 10 -10.57 -2.01 -12.74
CA THR A 10 -10.79 -3.47 -12.71
C THR A 10 -11.50 -3.89 -11.43
N GLY A 11 -11.31 -3.13 -10.35
CA GLY A 11 -11.99 -3.33 -9.09
C GLY A 11 -11.55 -2.32 -8.04
N GLU A 12 -11.91 -2.60 -6.80
CA GLU A 12 -11.52 -1.81 -5.62
C GLU A 12 -10.52 -2.61 -4.78
N PHE A 13 -9.42 -1.95 -4.41
CA PHE A 13 -8.46 -2.45 -3.44
C PHE A 13 -8.88 -2.00 -2.05
N GLU A 14 -8.73 -2.88 -1.05
CA GLU A 14 -8.93 -2.56 0.37
C GLU A 14 -7.76 -3.07 1.21
N CYS A 15 -7.17 -2.19 2.02
CA CYS A 15 -6.17 -2.57 3.02
C CYS A 15 -6.85 -3.14 4.26
N GLN A 16 -6.62 -4.42 4.56
CA GLN A 16 -7.24 -5.10 5.70
C GLN A 16 -6.66 -4.70 7.08
N LEU A 17 -5.77 -3.71 7.15
CA LEU A 17 -5.23 -3.17 8.40
C LEU A 17 -5.73 -1.76 8.72
N CYS A 18 -5.76 -0.86 7.73
CA CYS A 18 -6.17 0.53 7.94
C CYS A 18 -7.50 0.90 7.26
N GLY A 19 -8.09 0.00 6.47
CA GLY A 19 -9.32 0.25 5.72
C GLY A 19 -9.16 1.20 4.53
N LEU A 20 -7.92 1.52 4.12
CA LEU A 20 -7.69 2.32 2.92
C LEU A 20 -8.30 1.60 1.71
N THR A 21 -9.24 2.24 1.03
CA THR A 21 -9.76 1.80 -0.25
C THR A 21 -9.31 2.68 -1.41
N ALA A 22 -9.14 2.09 -2.58
CA ALA A 22 -8.87 2.83 -3.81
C ALA A 22 -9.22 1.96 -5.05
N PRO A 23 -9.70 2.55 -6.15
CA PRO A 23 -9.85 1.82 -7.39
C PRO A 23 -8.49 1.41 -7.94
N TYR A 24 -8.39 0.20 -8.48
CA TYR A 24 -7.20 -0.29 -9.18
C TYR A 24 -7.54 -0.65 -10.63
N THR A 25 -6.56 -0.51 -11.52
CA THR A 25 -6.70 -0.81 -12.96
C THR A 25 -5.91 -2.05 -13.37
N TYR A 26 -5.01 -2.55 -12.52
CA TYR A 26 -4.25 -3.76 -12.78
C TYR A 26 -3.76 -4.43 -11.48
N PHE A 27 -3.61 -5.74 -11.51
CA PHE A 27 -2.96 -6.53 -10.46
C PHE A 27 -1.90 -7.44 -11.07
N GLY A 28 -0.66 -7.34 -10.58
CA GLY A 28 0.44 -8.21 -11.00
C GLY A 28 1.78 -7.48 -11.12
N PRO A 29 2.83 -8.19 -11.58
CA PRO A 29 4.20 -7.66 -11.59
C PRO A 29 4.53 -6.75 -12.79
N LYS A 30 3.76 -6.82 -13.88
CA LYS A 30 4.02 -6.08 -15.12
C LYS A 30 2.85 -5.16 -15.49
N PRO A 31 2.75 -3.95 -14.91
CA PRO A 31 1.70 -3.02 -15.28
C PRO A 31 1.69 -2.71 -16.78
N PRO A 32 0.51 -2.53 -17.40
CA PRO A 32 0.43 -2.06 -18.77
C PRO A 32 1.13 -0.69 -18.91
N ASN A 33 1.72 -0.43 -20.08
CA ASN A 33 2.46 0.80 -20.40
C ASN A 33 3.65 1.13 -19.46
N SER A 34 4.15 0.19 -18.66
CA SER A 34 5.28 0.42 -17.75
C SER A 34 6.66 0.47 -18.43
N GLY A 35 6.70 0.42 -19.77
CA GLY A 35 7.95 0.31 -20.54
C GLY A 35 8.72 -0.96 -20.16
N SER A 36 9.92 -0.78 -19.61
CA SER A 36 10.78 -1.87 -19.13
C SER A 36 10.70 -2.10 -17.62
N ILE A 37 9.82 -1.42 -16.90
CA ILE A 37 9.70 -1.53 -15.44
C ILE A 37 8.88 -2.77 -15.06
N VAL A 38 9.42 -3.58 -14.14
CA VAL A 38 8.77 -4.76 -13.55
C VAL A 38 8.78 -4.61 -12.03
N ILE A 39 7.61 -4.82 -11.41
CA ILE A 39 7.45 -4.85 -9.96
C ILE A 39 7.90 -6.23 -9.46
N LEU A 40 8.63 -6.26 -8.35
CA LEU A 40 9.16 -7.47 -7.74
C LEU A 40 8.11 -8.29 -6.96
N GLU A 41 6.85 -7.87 -7.01
CA GLU A 41 5.71 -8.50 -6.34
C GLU A 41 4.44 -8.34 -7.17
N GLU A 42 3.42 -9.14 -6.87
CA GLU A 42 2.08 -8.94 -7.41
C GLU A 42 1.41 -7.76 -6.69
N ALA A 43 1.36 -6.61 -7.37
CA ALA A 43 0.88 -5.37 -6.77
C ALA A 43 -0.43 -4.90 -7.39
N TYR A 44 -1.29 -4.33 -6.55
CA TYR A 44 -2.44 -3.53 -6.98
C TYR A 44 -1.94 -2.17 -7.43
N VAL A 45 -2.24 -1.80 -8.67
CA VAL A 45 -1.82 -0.53 -9.25
C VAL A 45 -2.98 0.21 -9.89
N MET A 46 -2.87 1.53 -9.87
CA MET A 46 -3.76 2.43 -10.60
C MET A 46 -2.95 3.39 -11.47
N LYS A 47 -3.60 4.05 -12.42
CA LYS A 47 -3.00 5.20 -13.12
C LYS A 47 -2.65 6.27 -12.10
N ASP A 48 -1.48 6.88 -12.21
CA ASP A 48 -1.06 7.95 -11.31
C ASP A 48 -2.01 9.16 -11.43
N PRO A 49 -2.81 9.49 -10.40
CA PRO A 49 -3.76 10.59 -10.45
C PRO A 49 -3.07 11.97 -10.41
N PHE A 50 -1.79 12.02 -10.04
CA PHE A 50 -1.01 13.25 -9.94
C PHE A 50 -0.23 13.57 -11.22
N THR A 51 -0.06 12.58 -12.11
CA THR A 51 0.62 12.78 -13.40
C THR A 51 -0.12 12.10 -14.56
N PRO A 52 -1.38 12.50 -14.86
CA PRO A 52 -2.26 11.77 -15.78
C PRO A 52 -1.78 11.73 -17.23
N ASP A 53 -0.93 12.66 -17.66
CA ASP A 53 -0.38 12.73 -19.03
C ASP A 53 0.84 11.82 -19.25
N LYS A 54 1.32 11.18 -18.18
CA LYS A 54 2.46 10.26 -18.23
C LYS A 54 1.90 8.85 -18.03
N ASP A 55 2.41 7.88 -18.78
CA ASP A 55 2.14 6.45 -18.58
C ASP A 55 2.79 5.95 -17.27
N LYS A 56 2.42 6.59 -16.16
CA LYS A 56 2.89 6.33 -14.82
C LYS A 56 1.77 5.66 -14.03
N PHE A 57 2.18 4.79 -13.12
CA PHE A 57 1.29 4.06 -12.24
C PHE A 57 1.66 4.31 -10.79
N LEU A 58 0.66 4.24 -9.92
CA LEU A 58 0.80 4.27 -8.48
C LEU A 58 0.57 2.88 -7.92
N ILE A 59 1.47 2.42 -7.05
CA ILE A 59 1.33 1.15 -6.32
C ILE A 59 0.51 1.41 -5.06
N LEU A 60 -0.62 0.73 -4.93
CA LEU A 60 -1.53 0.85 -3.79
C LEU A 60 -1.12 -0.08 -2.65
N GLY A 61 -0.81 -1.33 -2.99
CA GLY A 61 -0.64 -2.42 -2.04
C GLY A 61 -0.37 -3.75 -2.71
N SER A 62 -0.27 -4.79 -1.90
CA SER A 62 -0.05 -6.18 -2.33
C SER A 62 -0.47 -7.12 -1.19
N HIS A 63 -0.37 -8.43 -1.41
CA HIS A 63 -0.65 -9.43 -0.41
C HIS A 63 0.56 -9.64 0.51
N CYS A 64 0.29 -9.76 1.81
CA CYS A 64 1.31 -10.21 2.75
C CYS A 64 1.76 -11.63 2.40
N SER A 65 3.07 -11.86 2.26
CA SER A 65 3.62 -13.16 1.88
C SER A 65 3.52 -14.27 2.93
N LEU A 66 3.07 -13.95 4.15
CA LEU A 66 2.88 -14.92 5.23
C LEU A 66 1.40 -15.24 5.48
N CYS A 67 0.53 -14.24 5.49
CA CYS A 67 -0.89 -14.42 5.80
C CYS A 67 -1.85 -14.11 4.64
N SER A 68 -1.32 -13.73 3.47
CA SER A 68 -2.07 -13.35 2.25
C SER A 68 -3.03 -12.17 2.41
N ARG A 69 -3.02 -11.46 3.54
CA ARG A 69 -3.86 -10.26 3.71
C ARG A 69 -3.46 -9.16 2.75
N SER A 70 -4.44 -8.49 2.14
CA SER A 70 -4.22 -7.30 1.32
C SER A 70 -3.80 -6.13 2.21
N VAL A 71 -2.62 -5.57 1.93
CA VAL A 71 -2.03 -4.48 2.72
C VAL A 71 -1.46 -3.39 1.83
N CYS A 72 -1.74 -2.13 2.19
CA CYS A 72 -1.26 -0.98 1.42
C CYS A 72 0.26 -0.76 1.61
N VAL A 73 0.84 0.07 0.75
CA VAL A 73 2.25 0.54 0.85
C VAL A 73 2.54 1.38 2.10
N GLY A 74 1.52 1.71 2.90
CA GLY A 74 1.69 2.54 4.10
C GLY A 74 2.62 1.89 5.12
N ALA A 75 3.55 2.69 5.65
CA ALA A 75 4.58 2.25 6.59
C ALA A 75 4.03 1.65 7.91
N GLU A 76 2.77 1.97 8.24
CA GLU A 76 2.04 1.43 9.40
C GLU A 76 1.30 0.11 9.09
N CYS A 77 1.23 -0.29 7.82
CA CYS A 77 0.51 -1.48 7.38
C CYS A 77 1.44 -2.57 6.87
N SER A 78 2.47 -2.20 6.11
CA SER A 78 3.39 -3.17 5.53
C SER A 78 4.82 -2.66 5.39
N LEU A 79 5.73 -3.61 5.16
CA LEU A 79 7.07 -3.34 4.65
C LEU A 79 7.34 -4.22 3.45
N PHE A 80 8.14 -3.70 2.51
CA PHE A 80 8.71 -4.47 1.41
C PHE A 80 10.21 -4.66 1.65
N TYR A 81 10.68 -5.91 1.56
CA TYR A 81 12.11 -6.24 1.57
C TYR A 81 12.46 -7.06 0.32
N SER A 82 12.19 -8.36 0.36
CA SER A 82 12.20 -9.26 -0.82
C SER A 82 10.78 -9.54 -1.31
N LYS A 83 9.83 -9.47 -0.39
CA LYS A 83 8.39 -9.53 -0.61
C LYS A 83 7.72 -8.57 0.38
N ARG A 84 6.40 -8.41 0.27
CA ARG A 84 5.62 -7.60 1.19
C ARG A 84 5.13 -8.39 2.38
N PHE A 85 5.27 -7.81 3.55
CA PHE A 85 4.83 -8.38 4.81
C PHE A 85 4.00 -7.36 5.56
N CYS A 86 2.85 -7.78 6.08
CA CYS A 86 2.07 -6.93 6.96
C CYS A 86 2.81 -6.75 8.29
N LEU A 87 2.69 -5.58 8.92
CA LEU A 87 3.39 -5.32 10.18
C LEU A 87 3.09 -6.34 11.30
N PRO A 88 1.87 -6.88 11.44
CA PRO A 88 1.63 -7.98 12.38
C PRO A 88 2.54 -9.19 12.15
N CYS A 89 2.64 -9.67 10.89
CA CYS A 89 3.50 -10.80 10.56
C CYS A 89 4.99 -10.46 10.73
N VAL A 90 5.40 -9.23 10.45
CA VAL A 90 6.78 -8.77 10.71
C VAL A 90 7.11 -8.86 12.20
N LYS A 91 6.23 -8.34 13.07
CA LYS A 91 6.44 -8.34 14.52
C LYS A 91 6.51 -9.76 15.09
N GLU A 92 5.61 -10.63 14.64
CA GLU A 92 5.57 -12.03 15.06
C GLU A 92 6.82 -12.82 14.61
N ASN A 93 7.39 -12.46 13.46
CA ASN A 93 8.52 -13.16 12.85
C ASN A 93 9.81 -12.33 12.86
N ILE A 94 9.93 -11.33 13.73
CA ILE A 94 10.99 -10.30 13.63
C ILE A 94 12.41 -10.87 13.64
N LYS A 95 12.61 -11.97 14.38
CA LYS A 95 13.91 -12.66 14.48
C LYS A 95 14.37 -13.32 13.17
N ALA A 96 13.45 -13.55 12.22
CA ALA A 96 13.76 -14.11 10.90
C ALA A 96 14.13 -13.04 9.86
N PHE A 97 13.95 -11.76 10.19
CA PHE A 97 14.32 -10.65 9.31
C PHE A 97 15.78 -10.22 9.53
N PRO A 98 16.44 -9.60 8.54
CA PRO A 98 17.76 -9.00 8.70
C PRO A 98 17.82 -7.98 9.85
N LEU A 99 19.01 -7.79 10.43
CA LEU A 99 19.21 -6.90 11.59
C LEU A 99 18.72 -5.48 11.32
N GLU A 100 18.90 -4.98 10.11
CA GLU A 100 18.46 -3.64 9.70
C GLU A 100 16.94 -3.47 9.86
N ILE A 101 16.16 -4.50 9.51
CA ILE A 101 14.70 -4.48 9.68
C ILE A 101 14.32 -4.58 11.16
N GLN A 102 15.08 -5.37 11.93
CA GLN A 102 14.86 -5.48 13.38
C GLN A 102 15.06 -4.12 14.06
N GLU A 103 16.17 -3.44 13.77
CA GLU A 103 16.48 -2.11 14.29
C GLU A 103 15.45 -1.05 13.86
N ASP A 104 15.02 -1.08 12.60
CA ASP A 104 13.99 -0.16 12.10
C ASP A 104 12.63 -0.38 12.78
N MET A 105 12.26 -1.61 13.10
CA MET A 105 11.03 -1.89 13.84
C MET A 105 11.11 -1.41 15.29
N ASP A 106 12.28 -1.50 15.94
CA ASP A 106 12.48 -1.03 17.30
C ASP A 106 12.38 0.50 17.42
N LYS A 107 12.85 1.23 16.40
CA LYS A 107 12.76 2.70 16.32
C LYS A 107 11.33 3.20 16.10
N ARG A 108 10.44 2.38 15.54
CA ARG A 108 9.05 2.73 15.20
C ARG A 108 8.06 2.66 16.38
N LYS A 109 8.53 2.57 17.63
CA LYS A 109 7.62 2.53 18.79
C LYS A 109 6.63 3.71 18.74
N PRO A 110 5.33 3.46 18.96
CA PRO A 110 4.28 4.39 18.60
C PRO A 110 4.37 5.69 19.41
N GLN A 111 4.55 6.81 18.73
CA GLN A 111 4.09 8.09 19.23
C GLN A 111 2.56 8.05 19.19
N GLN A 112 1.93 7.82 20.34
CA GLN A 112 0.48 7.88 20.49
C GLN A 112 -0.01 9.28 20.08
N LYS A 113 -0.59 9.43 18.90
CA LYS A 113 -1.43 10.59 18.59
C LYS A 113 -2.84 10.28 19.09
N SER A 114 -3.13 10.73 20.32
CA SER A 114 -4.52 10.86 20.79
C SER A 114 -5.25 11.82 19.86
N SER A 115 -6.25 11.32 19.14
CA SER A 115 -7.24 12.16 18.48
C SER A 115 -8.37 12.39 19.49
N GLU A 116 -8.22 13.41 20.33
CA GLU A 116 -9.30 13.88 21.21
C GLU A 116 -10.37 14.55 20.32
N LYS A 117 -11.54 13.90 20.22
CA LYS A 117 -12.72 14.47 19.58
C LYS A 117 -13.35 15.48 20.54
N THR A 118 -13.10 16.77 20.34
CA THR A 118 -13.83 17.82 21.06
C THR A 118 -15.25 17.91 20.52
N HIS A 119 -16.23 17.38 21.26
CA HIS A 119 -17.64 17.67 21.04
C HIS A 119 -17.96 19.10 21.52
N THR A 120 -18.11 20.03 20.58
CA THR A 120 -18.64 21.37 20.87
C THR A 120 -20.15 21.26 21.14
N LYS A 121 -20.56 21.33 22.40
CA LYS A 121 -21.97 21.57 22.76
C LYS A 121 -22.29 23.05 22.53
N HIS A 122 -23.10 23.34 21.52
CA HIS A 122 -23.82 24.62 21.44
C HIS A 122 -24.91 24.62 22.52
N LYS A 123 -24.98 25.72 23.29
CA LYS A 123 -26.07 26.01 24.23
C LYS A 123 -26.94 27.13 23.61
N PRO A 124 -28.28 27.07 23.74
CA PRO A 124 -29.19 28.09 23.19
C PRO A 124 -29.03 29.45 23.86
#